data_AF-A0A935NXK2-F1
#
_entry.id   AF-A0A935NXK2-F1
#
_cell.length_a   1.000
_cell.length_b   1.000
_cell.length_c   1.000
_cell.angle_alpha   90.00
_cell.angle_beta   90.00
_cell.angle_gamma   90.00
#
_symmetry.space_group_name_H-M   'P 1'
#
loop_
_entity.id
_entity.type
_entity.pdbx_description
1 polymer ?
#
loop_
_entity_poly.entity_id
_entity_poly.type
_entity_poly.pdbx_seq_one_letter_code
_entity_poly.pdbx_strand_id
1 'polypeptide(L)'
;MAFWHDELTAALGPLRASTPVTGGDVNSALRGELVDAGGRARQIFVKHNESAPAGMFQAEARGLEWLRGTELHIPQVLAWGASFLALELLTPVPAGSVDRRAQRALGAGLAALHRRGAPTFGLDHDNFIATLPQRNTAPAPGELPDSWAAFWVEARIAPMVERALTMGRGDASWRRAVEHLRAGAAARLWPEEPAARLHGDLWSGNVLFTAAGPALIDPAVYGGHRELDLAMLALFGGLSEATLEGYQQLYPLATGWRARVPAGQLYPLLVHTVLFGGGYAAQVDTILRRLVGG
;
A
#
# COMPACT_ATOMS: atom_id res chain seq x y z
N MET A 1 -20.38 -12.46 -22.16
CA MET A 1 -19.32 -12.61 -21.14
C MET A 1 -18.83 -11.22 -20.78
N ALA A 2 -18.29 -11.04 -19.57
CA ALA A 2 -17.71 -9.75 -19.18
C ALA A 2 -16.43 -9.48 -19.99
N PHE A 3 -16.14 -8.22 -20.31
CA PHE A 3 -15.05 -7.82 -21.21
C PHE A 3 -13.69 -8.34 -20.73
N TRP A 4 -13.48 -8.35 -19.41
CA TRP A 4 -12.26 -8.88 -18.81
C TRP A 4 -12.02 -10.38 -19.07
N HIS A 5 -13.06 -11.20 -19.25
CA HIS A 5 -12.89 -12.63 -19.53
C HIS A 5 -12.27 -12.86 -20.90
N ASP A 6 -12.66 -12.06 -21.90
CA ASP A 6 -12.17 -12.19 -23.27
C ASP A 6 -10.70 -11.76 -23.33
N GLU A 7 -10.34 -10.65 -22.67
CA GLU A 7 -8.94 -10.22 -22.54
C GLU A 7 -8.09 -11.23 -21.78
N LEU A 8 -8.57 -11.77 -20.65
CA LEU A 8 -7.88 -12.82 -19.88
C LEU A 8 -7.67 -14.07 -20.73
N THR A 9 -8.70 -14.49 -21.47
CA THR A 9 -8.65 -15.68 -22.35
C THR A 9 -7.64 -15.49 -23.48
N ALA A 10 -7.60 -14.28 -24.06
CA ALA A 10 -6.60 -13.95 -25.07
C ALA A 10 -5.17 -13.97 -24.49
N ALA A 11 -4.98 -13.55 -23.23
CA ALA A 11 -3.68 -13.45 -22.58
C ALA A 11 -3.16 -14.80 -22.06
N LEU A 12 -4.01 -15.61 -21.41
CA LEU A 12 -3.61 -16.81 -20.66
C LEU A 12 -4.32 -18.10 -21.09
N GLY A 13 -5.27 -18.01 -22.02
CA GLY A 13 -6.17 -19.12 -22.37
C GLY A 13 -7.44 -19.14 -21.50
N PRO A 14 -8.44 -19.96 -21.88
CA PRO A 14 -9.73 -19.97 -21.21
C PRO A 14 -9.62 -20.56 -19.79
N LEU A 15 -10.36 -19.98 -18.85
CA LEU A 15 -10.55 -20.59 -17.54
C LEU A 15 -11.43 -21.84 -17.68
N ARG A 16 -10.94 -22.98 -17.18
CA ARG A 16 -11.71 -24.23 -17.11
C ARG A 16 -12.74 -24.19 -15.98
N ALA A 17 -12.36 -23.58 -14.87
CA ALA A 17 -13.21 -23.38 -13.70
C ALA A 17 -12.81 -22.09 -12.98
N SER A 18 -13.76 -21.49 -12.28
CA SER A 18 -13.52 -20.34 -11.41
C SER A 18 -14.41 -20.39 -10.17
N THR A 19 -13.89 -19.94 -9.04
CA THR A 19 -14.65 -19.81 -7.80
C THR A 19 -14.43 -18.41 -7.23
N PRO A 20 -15.49 -17.62 -6.95
CA PRO A 20 -15.35 -16.34 -6.30
C PRO A 20 -14.64 -16.47 -4.95
N VAL A 21 -13.81 -15.49 -4.61
CA VAL A 21 -13.18 -15.38 -3.30
C VAL A 21 -13.58 -14.05 -2.68
N THR A 22 -13.87 -14.08 -1.38
CA THR A 22 -14.26 -12.90 -0.61
C THR A 22 -13.02 -12.14 -0.12
N GLY A 23 -13.17 -10.83 0.16
CA GLY A 23 -12.15 -10.05 0.88
C GLY A 23 -11.78 -8.70 0.27
N GLY A 24 -12.22 -8.38 -0.96
CA GLY A 24 -11.99 -7.07 -1.57
C GLY A 24 -13.21 -6.15 -1.47
N ASP A 25 -12.99 -4.89 -1.06
CA ASP A 25 -14.02 -3.84 -1.05
C ASP A 25 -14.16 -3.11 -2.39
N VAL A 26 -13.12 -3.21 -3.23
CA VAL A 26 -12.99 -2.44 -4.50
C VAL A 26 -13.20 -3.32 -5.73
N ASN A 27 -12.57 -4.50 -5.76
CA ASN A 27 -12.55 -5.38 -6.91
C ASN A 27 -13.21 -6.72 -6.57
N SER A 28 -13.88 -7.30 -7.57
CA SER A 28 -14.27 -8.70 -7.48
C SER A 28 -13.02 -9.57 -7.64
N ALA A 29 -12.95 -10.66 -6.89
CA ALA A 29 -11.83 -11.57 -6.93
C ALA A 29 -12.31 -13.01 -7.13
N LEU A 30 -11.51 -13.80 -7.84
CA LEU A 30 -11.75 -15.24 -7.99
C LEU A 30 -10.46 -16.04 -8.00
N ARG A 31 -10.61 -17.32 -7.70
CA ARG A 31 -9.63 -18.37 -7.95
C ARG A 31 -9.98 -19.03 -9.28
N GLY A 32 -9.07 -19.01 -10.25
CA GLY A 32 -9.25 -19.58 -11.59
C GLY A 32 -8.37 -20.80 -11.82
N GLU A 33 -8.82 -21.73 -12.66
CA GLU A 33 -8.03 -22.85 -13.17
C GLU A 33 -7.78 -22.68 -14.67
N LEU A 34 -6.51 -22.59 -15.05
CA LEU A 34 -6.04 -22.66 -16.42
C LEU A 34 -5.57 -24.09 -16.71
N VAL A 35 -5.74 -24.55 -17.95
CA VAL A 35 -5.17 -25.81 -18.44
C VAL A 35 -4.38 -25.53 -19.70
N ASP A 36 -3.09 -25.89 -19.69
CA ASP A 36 -2.24 -25.72 -20.87
C ASP A 36 -2.53 -26.76 -21.96
N ALA A 37 -1.89 -26.60 -23.12
CA ALA A 37 -2.06 -27.53 -24.25
C ALA A 37 -1.64 -28.98 -23.95
N GLY A 38 -0.83 -29.19 -22.91
CA GLY A 38 -0.43 -30.52 -22.42
C GLY A 38 -1.40 -31.11 -21.39
N GLY A 39 -2.51 -30.42 -21.09
CA GLY A 39 -3.50 -30.87 -20.12
C GLY A 39 -3.12 -30.59 -18.66
N ARG A 40 -2.05 -29.83 -18.40
CA ARG A 40 -1.60 -29.53 -17.04
C ARG A 40 -2.39 -28.35 -16.47
N ALA A 41 -3.02 -28.57 -15.32
CA ALA A 41 -3.77 -27.55 -14.62
C ALA A 41 -2.86 -26.63 -13.80
N ARG A 42 -3.10 -25.33 -13.85
CA ARG A 42 -2.50 -24.30 -12.99
C ARG A 42 -3.60 -23.44 -12.39
N GLN A 43 -3.44 -23.14 -11.10
CA GLN A 43 -4.38 -22.30 -10.39
C GLN A 43 -3.83 -20.88 -10.27
N ILE A 44 -4.72 -19.90 -10.47
CA ILE A 44 -4.41 -18.47 -10.50
C ILE A 44 -5.39 -17.68 -9.64
N PHE A 45 -5.00 -16.48 -9.26
CA PHE A 45 -5.88 -15.50 -8.64
C PHE A 45 -6.18 -14.40 -9.65
N VAL A 46 -7.45 -14.00 -9.79
CA VAL A 46 -7.85 -12.95 -10.72
C VAL A 46 -8.65 -11.90 -9.97
N LYS A 47 -8.22 -10.64 -10.07
CA LYS A 47 -9.02 -9.46 -9.73
C LYS A 47 -9.64 -8.90 -10.99
N HIS A 48 -10.88 -8.45 -10.91
CA HIS A 48 -11.51 -7.76 -12.03
C HIS A 48 -12.50 -6.70 -11.55
N ASN A 49 -12.63 -5.64 -12.36
CA ASN A 49 -13.57 -4.55 -12.15
C ASN A 49 -13.72 -3.74 -13.45
N GLU A 50 -14.91 -3.81 -14.07
CA GLU A 50 -15.20 -3.11 -15.33
C GLU A 50 -15.29 -1.58 -15.15
N SER A 51 -15.48 -1.12 -13.91
CA SER A 51 -15.53 0.29 -13.55
C SER A 51 -14.21 0.78 -12.94
N ALA A 52 -13.13 0.00 -13.03
CA ALA A 52 -11.83 0.40 -12.52
C ALA A 52 -11.34 1.68 -13.21
N PRO A 53 -10.74 2.62 -12.48
CA PRO A 53 -9.99 3.71 -13.08
C PRO A 53 -8.96 3.19 -14.09
N ALA A 54 -8.82 3.89 -15.21
CA ALA A 54 -7.87 3.54 -16.25
C ALA A 54 -6.44 3.43 -15.67
N GLY A 55 -5.76 2.33 -16.00
CA GLY A 55 -4.39 2.07 -15.54
C GLY A 55 -4.27 1.50 -14.13
N MET A 56 -5.35 1.30 -13.37
CA MET A 56 -5.31 0.74 -12.01
C MET A 56 -4.59 -0.61 -11.95
N PHE A 57 -5.01 -1.59 -12.76
CA PHE A 57 -4.42 -2.93 -12.76
C PHE A 57 -2.98 -2.94 -13.31
N GLN A 58 -2.69 -2.07 -14.28
CA GLN A 58 -1.32 -1.86 -14.76
C GLN A 58 -0.42 -1.31 -13.65
N ALA A 59 -0.89 -0.33 -12.88
CA ALA A 59 -0.13 0.28 -11.80
C ALA A 59 0.12 -0.72 -10.66
N GLU A 60 -0.87 -1.54 -10.30
CA GLU A 60 -0.68 -2.62 -9.32
C GLU A 60 0.31 -3.68 -9.83
N ALA A 61 0.19 -4.11 -11.10
CA ALA A 61 1.15 -5.04 -11.72
C ALA A 61 2.59 -4.52 -11.67
N ARG A 62 2.79 -3.24 -12.03
CA ARG A 62 4.10 -2.58 -11.93
C ARG A 62 4.59 -2.48 -10.49
N GLY A 63 3.68 -2.22 -9.55
CA GLY A 63 3.99 -2.14 -8.12
C GLY A 63 4.45 -3.48 -7.55
N LEU A 64 3.76 -4.57 -7.88
CA LEU A 64 4.15 -5.93 -7.50
C LEU A 64 5.54 -6.27 -8.04
N GLU A 65 5.84 -5.97 -9.31
CA GLU A 65 7.18 -6.18 -9.85
C GLU A 65 8.22 -5.32 -9.13
N TRP A 66 7.88 -4.06 -8.81
CA TRP A 66 8.77 -3.16 -8.10
C TRP A 66 9.11 -3.65 -6.68
N LEU A 67 8.21 -4.34 -5.98
CA LEU A 67 8.49 -4.87 -4.64
C LEU A 67 9.36 -6.13 -4.62
N ARG A 68 9.58 -6.79 -5.77
CA ARG A 68 10.35 -8.04 -5.85
C ARG A 68 11.83 -7.86 -5.50
N GLY A 69 12.47 -8.99 -5.22
CA GLY A 69 13.91 -9.11 -4.97
C GLY A 69 14.28 -9.04 -3.49
N THR A 70 13.40 -9.54 -2.63
CA THR A 70 13.66 -9.79 -1.20
C THR A 70 13.08 -11.16 -0.81
N GLU A 71 13.28 -11.56 0.44
CA GLU A 71 12.69 -12.78 1.02
C GLU A 71 11.17 -12.72 1.20
N LEU A 72 10.56 -11.53 1.02
CA LEU A 72 9.10 -11.40 0.99
C LEU A 72 8.56 -11.98 -0.31
N HIS A 73 7.60 -12.89 -0.21
CA HIS A 73 6.92 -13.43 -1.38
C HIS A 73 5.96 -12.38 -1.94
N ILE A 74 6.29 -11.85 -3.11
CA ILE A 74 5.37 -10.99 -3.89
C ILE A 74 4.78 -11.86 -5.01
N PRO A 75 3.44 -11.97 -5.15
CA PRO A 75 2.83 -12.86 -6.14
C PRO A 75 3.28 -12.52 -7.56
N GLN A 76 3.46 -13.54 -8.39
CA GLN A 76 3.81 -13.35 -9.81
C GLN A 76 2.66 -12.69 -10.57
N VAL A 77 2.95 -11.63 -11.30
CA VAL A 77 2.03 -11.09 -12.30
C VAL A 77 2.03 -12.01 -13.52
N LEU A 78 0.87 -12.55 -13.86
CA LEU A 78 0.70 -13.45 -15.01
C LEU A 78 0.21 -12.70 -16.23
N ALA A 79 -0.80 -11.85 -16.05
CA ALA A 79 -1.34 -10.97 -17.07
C ALA A 79 -2.12 -9.83 -16.40
N TRP A 80 -2.35 -8.75 -17.13
CA TRP A 80 -3.27 -7.69 -16.75
C TRP A 80 -3.87 -7.08 -18.02
N GLY A 81 -5.06 -6.51 -17.87
CA GLY A 81 -5.79 -5.82 -18.95
C GLY A 81 -6.42 -4.54 -18.42
N ALA A 82 -7.37 -3.99 -19.18
CA ALA A 82 -8.02 -2.74 -18.79
C ALA A 82 -8.86 -2.93 -17.51
N SER A 83 -9.50 -4.09 -17.35
CA SER A 83 -10.42 -4.39 -16.25
C SER A 83 -10.07 -5.65 -15.45
N PHE A 84 -8.84 -6.18 -15.56
CA PHE A 84 -8.37 -7.28 -14.69
C PHE A 84 -6.88 -7.29 -14.40
N LEU A 85 -6.52 -8.05 -13.35
CA LEU A 85 -5.16 -8.46 -12.99
C LEU A 85 -5.17 -9.94 -12.60
N ALA A 86 -4.36 -10.75 -13.30
CA ALA A 86 -4.17 -12.17 -13.03
C ALA A 86 -2.79 -12.41 -12.39
N LEU A 87 -2.81 -13.08 -11.24
CA LEU A 87 -1.65 -13.29 -10.36
C LEU A 87 -1.45 -14.78 -10.04
N GLU A 88 -0.26 -15.09 -9.55
CA GLU A 88 0.01 -16.29 -8.76
C GLU A 88 -1.00 -16.42 -7.61
N LEU A 89 -1.60 -17.60 -7.47
CA LEU A 89 -2.44 -17.91 -6.32
C LEU A 89 -1.56 -18.23 -5.11
N LEU A 90 -1.60 -17.36 -4.11
CA LEU A 90 -0.99 -17.62 -2.81
C LEU A 90 -1.94 -18.43 -1.93
N THR A 91 -1.39 -19.38 -1.17
CA THR A 91 -2.16 -20.18 -0.20
C THR A 91 -1.73 -19.82 1.22
N PRO A 92 -2.53 -19.02 1.94
CA PRO A 92 -2.23 -18.66 3.32
C PRO A 92 -2.27 -19.88 4.25
N VAL A 93 -1.38 -19.91 5.23
CA VAL A 93 -1.49 -20.82 6.37
C VAL A 93 -2.59 -20.33 7.33
N PRO A 94 -3.22 -21.22 8.12
CA PRO A 94 -4.21 -20.80 9.11
C PRO A 94 -3.61 -19.78 10.09
N ALA A 95 -4.39 -18.77 10.50
CA ALA A 95 -3.91 -17.70 11.38
C ALA A 95 -3.28 -18.22 12.69
N GLY A 96 -3.83 -19.29 13.27
CA GLY A 96 -3.27 -19.93 14.47
C GLY A 96 -1.94 -20.66 14.27
N SER A 97 -1.49 -20.82 13.02
CA SER A 97 -0.19 -21.41 12.67
C SER A 97 0.91 -20.37 12.47
N VAL A 98 0.58 -19.07 12.52
CA VAL A 98 1.58 -18.00 12.38
C VAL A 98 2.31 -17.82 13.70
N ASP A 99 3.53 -18.34 13.76
CA ASP A 99 4.37 -18.27 14.94
C ASP A 99 5.23 -17.00 15.01
N ARG A 100 5.93 -16.85 16.13
CA ARG A 100 6.84 -15.73 16.37
C ARG A 100 7.98 -15.64 15.37
N ARG A 101 8.41 -16.78 14.80
CA ARG A 101 9.49 -16.83 13.80
C ARG A 101 9.00 -16.26 12.47
N ALA A 102 7.80 -16.62 12.03
CA ALA A 102 7.18 -16.07 10.84
C ALA A 102 6.99 -14.56 10.95
N GLN A 103 6.52 -14.06 12.09
CA GLN A 103 6.38 -12.63 12.35
C GLN A 103 7.74 -11.89 12.31
N ARG A 104 8.78 -12.47 12.93
CA ARG A 104 10.15 -11.92 12.82
C ARG A 104 10.66 -11.91 11.37
N ALA A 105 10.34 -12.94 10.57
CA ALA A 105 10.71 -13.00 9.17
C ALA A 105 10.02 -11.89 8.35
N LEU A 106 8.76 -11.56 8.65
CA LEU A 106 8.08 -10.40 8.06
C LEU A 106 8.85 -9.11 8.35
N GLY A 107 9.20 -8.88 9.61
CA GLY A 107 9.98 -7.69 10.01
C GLY A 107 11.32 -7.59 9.29
N ALA A 108 12.06 -8.69 9.23
CA ALA A 108 13.34 -8.76 8.53
C ALA A 108 13.19 -8.52 7.02
N GLY A 109 12.15 -9.11 6.41
CA GLY A 109 11.82 -8.91 4.99
C GLY A 109 11.47 -7.47 4.67
N LEU A 110 10.67 -6.81 5.51
CA LEU A 110 10.33 -5.38 5.37
C LEU A 110 11.57 -4.49 5.51
N ALA A 111 12.47 -4.79 6.45
CA ALA A 111 13.73 -4.05 6.57
C ALA A 111 14.59 -4.19 5.31
N ALA A 112 14.69 -5.40 4.74
CA ALA A 112 15.40 -5.64 3.49
C ALA A 112 14.75 -4.90 2.30
N LEU A 113 13.41 -4.93 2.21
CA LEU A 113 12.64 -4.21 1.21
C LEU A 113 12.90 -2.71 1.29
N HIS A 114 12.72 -2.10 2.46
CA HIS A 114 12.93 -0.68 2.65
C HIS A 114 14.37 -0.25 2.33
N ARG A 115 15.37 -1.08 2.66
CA ARG A 115 16.80 -0.83 2.35
C ARG A 115 17.14 -0.91 0.86
N ARG A 116 16.33 -1.58 0.03
CA ARG A 116 16.52 -1.54 -1.43
C ARG A 116 16.35 -0.12 -1.98
N GLY A 117 15.62 0.72 -1.24
CA GLY A 117 15.44 2.13 -1.53
C GLY A 117 14.66 2.42 -2.80
N ALA A 118 14.45 3.71 -3.01
CA ALA A 118 13.93 4.31 -4.22
C ALA A 118 14.86 5.48 -4.63
N PRO A 119 14.95 5.80 -5.93
CA PRO A 119 15.81 6.90 -6.39
C PRO A 119 15.32 8.27 -5.91
N THR A 120 14.01 8.42 -5.71
CA THR A 120 13.36 9.66 -5.24
C THR A 120 12.18 9.31 -4.34
N PHE A 121 11.63 10.32 -3.65
CA PHE A 121 10.26 10.20 -3.15
C PHE A 121 9.28 10.15 -4.33
N GLY A 122 8.21 9.37 -4.21
CA GLY A 122 7.29 9.09 -5.31
C GLY A 122 7.76 7.98 -6.25
N LEU A 123 7.45 8.11 -7.55
CA LEU A 123 7.70 7.14 -8.61
C LEU A 123 7.83 7.88 -9.96
N ASP A 124 8.17 7.15 -11.02
CA ASP A 124 8.12 7.59 -12.41
C ASP A 124 6.69 7.62 -13.01
N HIS A 125 5.67 7.21 -12.25
CA HIS A 125 4.27 7.19 -12.68
C HIS A 125 3.32 7.34 -11.48
N ASP A 126 2.17 7.97 -11.70
CA ASP A 126 1.08 7.97 -10.74
C ASP A 126 0.45 6.58 -10.65
N ASN A 127 -0.08 6.25 -9.47
CA ASN A 127 -0.80 5.01 -9.23
C ASN A 127 -2.04 5.27 -8.38
N PHE A 128 -2.50 4.28 -7.65
CA PHE A 128 -3.73 4.36 -6.86
C PHE A 128 -3.50 3.79 -5.46
N ILE A 129 -4.23 4.33 -4.49
CA ILE A 129 -4.48 3.69 -3.20
C ILE A 129 -5.98 3.40 -3.12
N ALA A 130 -6.33 2.11 -3.05
CA ALA A 130 -7.68 1.66 -3.40
C ALA A 130 -8.11 2.27 -4.75
N THR A 131 -9.24 2.98 -4.81
CA THR A 131 -9.73 3.68 -6.02
C THR A 131 -9.25 5.13 -6.16
N LEU A 132 -8.53 5.66 -5.18
CA LEU A 132 -8.11 7.06 -5.16
C LEU A 132 -6.81 7.24 -5.95
N PRO A 133 -6.72 8.24 -6.84
CA PRO A 133 -5.46 8.60 -7.47
C PRO A 133 -4.41 8.94 -6.42
N GLN A 134 -3.25 8.28 -6.51
CA GLN A 134 -2.08 8.54 -5.70
C GLN A 134 -1.01 9.18 -6.59
N ARG A 135 -0.80 10.48 -6.37
CA ARG A 135 0.18 11.26 -7.10
C ARG A 135 1.59 10.92 -6.66
N ASN A 136 2.43 10.56 -7.63
CA ASN A 136 3.83 10.23 -7.42
C ASN A 136 4.76 11.03 -8.32
N THR A 137 4.20 11.68 -9.33
CA THR A 137 4.93 12.48 -10.32
C THR A 137 4.69 13.97 -10.09
N ALA A 138 5.72 14.75 -10.41
CA ALA A 138 5.63 16.20 -10.42
C ALA A 138 4.90 16.71 -11.66
N PRO A 139 4.31 17.92 -11.61
CA PRO A 139 3.70 18.54 -12.78
C PRO A 139 4.75 18.86 -13.86
N ALA A 140 5.99 19.18 -13.47
CA ALA A 140 7.14 19.25 -14.37
C ALA A 140 8.37 18.49 -13.81
N PRO A 141 9.32 18.06 -14.67
CA PRO A 141 10.55 17.42 -14.23
C PRO A 141 11.30 18.25 -13.18
N GLY A 142 11.66 17.63 -12.05
CA GLY A 142 12.40 18.28 -10.97
C GLY A 142 11.54 19.06 -9.97
N GLU A 143 10.20 19.06 -10.08
CA GLU A 143 9.32 19.75 -9.11
C GLU A 143 8.76 18.83 -8.02
N LEU A 144 9.19 17.57 -7.91
CA LEU A 144 8.85 16.77 -6.75
C LEU A 144 9.67 17.30 -5.58
N PRO A 145 9.09 17.46 -4.37
CA PRO A 145 9.88 17.92 -3.25
C PRO A 145 11.01 16.93 -2.93
N ASP A 146 12.22 17.46 -2.78
CA ASP A 146 13.42 16.66 -2.52
C ASP A 146 13.49 16.13 -1.07
N SER A 147 12.71 16.71 -0.15
CA SER A 147 12.61 16.25 1.24
C SER A 147 11.34 15.43 1.47
N TRP A 148 11.45 14.44 2.35
CA TRP A 148 10.31 13.61 2.73
C TRP A 148 9.18 14.45 3.32
N ALA A 149 9.52 15.38 4.22
CA ALA A 149 8.54 16.21 4.90
C ALA A 149 7.66 16.99 3.91
N ALA A 150 8.26 17.60 2.88
CA ALA A 150 7.53 18.35 1.87
C ALA A 150 6.74 17.42 0.94
N PHE A 151 7.31 16.29 0.52
CA PHE A 151 6.60 15.30 -0.29
C PHE A 151 5.36 14.75 0.44
N TRP A 152 5.51 14.41 1.71
CA TRP A 152 4.43 13.90 2.54
C TRP A 152 3.29 14.92 2.67
N VAL A 153 3.59 16.20 2.88
CA VAL A 153 2.55 17.23 2.95
C VAL A 153 1.86 17.42 1.59
N GLU A 154 2.61 17.64 0.53
CA GLU A 154 2.05 18.06 -0.77
C GLU A 154 1.45 16.91 -1.58
N ALA A 155 2.04 15.72 -1.53
CA ALA A 155 1.63 14.58 -2.34
C ALA A 155 0.75 13.57 -1.59
N ARG A 156 0.66 13.65 -0.25
CA ARG A 156 -0.13 12.70 0.56
C ARG A 156 -1.19 13.40 1.39
N ILE A 157 -0.82 14.35 2.24
CA ILE A 157 -1.75 14.93 3.23
C ILE A 157 -2.67 15.97 2.59
N ALA A 158 -2.14 17.02 1.96
CA ALA A 158 -2.93 18.13 1.44
C ALA A 158 -4.00 17.70 0.41
N PRO A 159 -3.72 16.82 -0.56
CA PRO A 159 -4.73 16.38 -1.53
C PRO A 159 -5.89 15.63 -0.88
N MET A 160 -5.61 14.79 0.13
CA MET A 160 -6.64 14.04 0.82
C MET A 160 -7.45 14.92 1.77
N VAL A 161 -6.82 15.91 2.42
CA VAL A 161 -7.55 16.93 3.20
C VAL A 161 -8.52 17.68 2.30
N GLU A 162 -8.08 18.25 1.17
CA GLU A 162 -8.97 19.01 0.28
C GLU A 162 -10.11 18.15 -0.28
N ARG A 163 -9.83 16.88 -0.60
CA ARG A 163 -10.86 15.93 -1.03
C ARG A 163 -11.86 15.63 0.09
N ALA A 164 -11.40 15.40 1.31
CA ALA A 164 -12.28 15.20 2.47
C ALA A 164 -13.15 16.43 2.74
N LEU A 165 -12.60 17.65 2.62
CA LEU A 165 -13.35 18.91 2.79
C LEU A 165 -14.43 19.09 1.72
N THR A 166 -14.12 18.79 0.45
CA THR A 166 -15.08 18.86 -0.65
C THR A 166 -16.24 17.87 -0.45
N MET A 167 -15.98 16.74 0.22
CA MET A 167 -17.00 15.75 0.59
C MET A 167 -17.71 16.04 1.92
N GLY A 168 -17.41 17.16 2.58
CA GLY A 168 -18.01 17.52 3.88
C GLY A 168 -17.57 16.61 5.04
N ARG A 169 -16.38 15.99 4.96
CA ARG A 169 -15.84 15.02 5.92
C ARG A 169 -14.74 15.56 6.82
N GLY A 170 -14.55 16.88 6.83
CA GLY A 170 -13.63 17.61 7.69
C GLY A 170 -14.02 19.09 7.73
N ASP A 171 -13.27 19.91 8.47
CA ASP A 171 -13.53 21.35 8.59
C ASP A 171 -12.30 22.22 8.29
N ALA A 172 -12.49 23.55 8.29
CA ALA A 172 -11.45 24.51 7.97
C ALA A 172 -10.19 24.43 8.86
N SER A 173 -10.26 23.79 10.04
CA SER A 173 -9.08 23.53 10.88
C SER A 173 -8.08 22.59 10.21
N TRP A 174 -8.53 21.67 9.36
CA TRP A 174 -7.63 20.75 8.66
C TRP A 174 -6.75 21.48 7.66
N ARG A 175 -7.32 22.46 6.94
CA ARG A 175 -6.52 23.32 6.05
C ARG A 175 -5.48 24.12 6.83
N ARG A 176 -5.85 24.67 8.00
CA ARG A 176 -4.89 25.35 8.88
C ARG A 176 -3.79 24.41 9.37
N ALA A 177 -4.11 23.14 9.65
CA ALA A 177 -3.11 22.15 10.03
C ALA A 177 -2.13 21.86 8.88
N VAL A 178 -2.62 21.75 7.64
CA VAL A 178 -1.77 21.61 6.44
C VAL A 178 -0.84 22.83 6.30
N GLU A 179 -1.35 24.06 6.46
CA GLU A 179 -0.50 25.26 6.42
C GLU A 179 0.57 25.26 7.54
N HIS A 180 0.23 24.78 8.73
CA HIS A 180 1.20 24.64 9.82
C HIS A 180 2.31 23.61 9.49
N LEU A 181 1.93 22.47 8.87
CA LEU A 181 2.88 21.47 8.39
C LEU A 181 3.81 22.04 7.32
N ARG A 182 3.26 22.79 6.35
CA ARG A 182 4.01 23.53 5.31
C ARG A 182 4.99 24.54 5.89
N ALA A 183 4.59 25.25 6.94
CA ALA A 183 5.41 26.26 7.62
C ALA A 183 6.59 25.67 8.43
N GLY A 184 6.83 24.36 8.35
CA GLY A 184 8.04 23.71 8.87
C GLY A 184 7.79 22.70 9.99
N ALA A 185 6.54 22.53 10.45
CA ALA A 185 6.25 21.49 11.44
C ALA A 185 6.51 20.08 10.90
N ALA A 186 6.27 19.83 9.61
CA ALA A 186 6.61 18.55 8.98
C ALA A 186 8.13 18.29 8.97
N ALA A 187 8.94 19.32 8.69
CA ALA A 187 10.40 19.20 8.67
C ALA A 187 11.00 18.95 10.06
N ARG A 188 10.38 19.47 11.12
CA ARG A 188 10.77 19.16 12.52
C ARG A 188 10.32 17.77 12.96
N LEU A 189 9.21 17.29 12.41
CA LEU A 189 8.62 16.01 12.75
C LEU A 189 9.45 14.86 12.18
N TRP A 190 9.79 14.90 10.90
CA TRP A 190 10.42 13.77 10.22
C TRP A 190 11.94 13.88 10.21
N PRO A 191 12.67 12.81 10.60
CA PRO A 191 14.11 12.77 10.36
C PRO A 191 14.37 12.69 8.84
N GLU A 192 15.45 13.31 8.39
CA GLU A 192 15.92 13.14 7.02
C GLU A 192 16.55 11.75 6.86
N GLU A 193 15.95 10.93 6.00
CA GLU A 193 16.44 9.62 5.59
C GLU A 193 16.16 9.42 4.09
N PRO A 194 16.99 8.63 3.37
CA PRO A 194 16.73 8.33 1.96
C PRO A 194 15.37 7.67 1.73
N ALA A 195 14.82 7.85 0.53
CA ALA A 195 13.56 7.23 0.14
C ALA A 195 13.65 5.69 0.23
N ALA A 196 12.78 5.10 1.04
CA ALA A 196 12.60 3.67 1.15
C ALA A 196 11.58 3.17 0.13
N ARG A 197 11.73 1.92 -0.27
CA ARG A 197 10.79 1.21 -1.13
C ARG A 197 9.56 0.79 -0.33
N LEU A 198 8.47 1.55 -0.38
CA LEU A 198 7.28 1.25 0.42
C LEU A 198 6.31 0.35 -0.33
N HIS A 199 5.64 -0.53 0.42
CA HIS A 199 4.42 -1.19 0.00
C HIS A 199 3.28 -0.18 -0.18
N GLY A 200 3.17 0.79 0.72
CA GLY A 200 2.30 1.97 0.61
C GLY A 200 0.84 1.76 1.03
N ASP A 201 0.37 0.50 1.09
CA ASP A 201 -0.92 0.09 1.68
C ASP A 201 -0.75 -1.08 2.66
N LEU A 202 0.25 -1.00 3.55
CA LEU A 202 0.67 -2.15 4.37
C LEU A 202 -0.14 -2.29 5.67
N TRP A 203 -1.29 -2.92 5.58
CA TRP A 203 -2.11 -3.32 6.72
C TRP A 203 -2.22 -4.84 6.84
N SER A 204 -2.82 -5.35 7.93
CA SER A 204 -2.87 -6.80 8.21
C SER A 204 -3.54 -7.62 7.11
N GLY A 205 -4.53 -7.08 6.39
CA GLY A 205 -5.18 -7.75 5.25
C GLY A 205 -4.29 -7.92 4.02
N ASN A 206 -3.26 -7.09 3.89
CA ASN A 206 -2.30 -7.13 2.78
C ASN A 206 -1.03 -7.95 3.13
N VAL A 207 -1.02 -8.58 4.31
CA VAL A 207 0.04 -9.48 4.75
C VAL A 207 -0.52 -10.90 4.84
N LEU A 208 0.03 -11.79 4.02
CA LEU A 208 -0.26 -13.21 4.09
C LEU A 208 0.95 -13.95 4.66
N PHE A 209 0.71 -15.06 5.34
CA PHE A 209 1.76 -16.01 5.68
C PHE A 209 1.50 -17.29 4.89
N THR A 210 2.49 -17.74 4.12
CA THR A 210 2.41 -18.97 3.33
C THR A 210 3.41 -19.99 3.87
N ALA A 211 3.38 -21.21 3.35
CA ALA A 211 4.40 -22.21 3.66
C ALA A 211 5.82 -21.76 3.25
N ALA A 212 5.94 -20.85 2.27
CA ALA A 212 7.22 -20.28 1.84
C ALA A 212 7.68 -19.10 2.70
N GLY A 213 6.79 -18.50 3.50
CA GLY A 213 7.08 -17.34 4.33
C GLY A 213 6.05 -16.22 4.20
N PRO A 214 6.35 -15.04 4.77
CA PRO A 214 5.50 -13.86 4.65
C PRO A 214 5.42 -13.40 3.19
N ALA A 215 4.21 -13.02 2.78
CA ALA A 215 3.89 -12.55 1.46
C ALA A 215 3.12 -11.24 1.54
N LEU A 216 3.35 -10.34 0.58
CA LEU A 216 2.66 -9.06 0.49
C LEU A 216 1.82 -8.98 -0.78
N ILE A 217 0.62 -8.44 -0.67
CA ILE A 217 -0.35 -8.29 -1.75
C ILE A 217 -0.93 -6.87 -1.76
N ASP A 218 -1.54 -6.49 -2.89
CA ASP A 218 -2.34 -5.26 -3.02
C ASP A 218 -1.54 -3.97 -2.71
N PRO A 219 -0.38 -3.76 -3.34
CA PRO A 219 0.45 -2.62 -2.99
C PRO A 219 0.00 -1.31 -3.64
N ALA A 220 0.20 -0.20 -2.93
CA ALA A 220 0.08 1.18 -3.43
C ALA A 220 1.46 1.83 -3.41
N VAL A 221 2.42 1.25 -4.14
CA VAL A 221 3.85 1.50 -3.93
C VAL A 221 4.28 2.95 -4.16
N TYR A 222 5.34 3.38 -3.47
CA TYR A 222 6.11 4.59 -3.80
C TYR A 222 7.41 4.65 -2.99
N GLY A 223 8.34 5.49 -3.43
CA GLY A 223 9.48 5.92 -2.62
C GLY A 223 9.01 6.84 -1.49
N GLY A 224 9.23 6.46 -0.24
CA GLY A 224 8.73 7.23 0.91
C GLY A 224 9.50 6.97 2.19
N HIS A 225 9.04 7.53 3.31
CA HIS A 225 9.66 7.26 4.60
C HIS A 225 9.19 5.92 5.17
N ARG A 226 10.15 5.03 5.43
CA ARG A 226 9.95 3.64 5.89
C ARG A 226 9.06 3.46 7.12
N GLU A 227 8.94 4.49 7.96
CA GLU A 227 8.04 4.46 9.12
C GLU A 227 6.56 4.38 8.73
N LEU A 228 6.15 4.78 7.52
CA LEU A 228 4.73 4.78 7.14
C LEU A 228 4.15 3.38 7.01
N ASP A 229 4.86 2.45 6.38
CA ASP A 229 4.43 1.06 6.28
C ASP A 229 4.28 0.42 7.68
N LEU A 230 5.20 0.72 8.61
CA LEU A 230 5.11 0.23 9.99
C LEU A 230 3.98 0.90 10.78
N ALA A 231 3.78 2.20 10.59
CA ALA A 231 2.70 2.96 11.22
C ALA A 231 1.33 2.45 10.75
N MET A 232 1.21 2.07 9.48
CA MET A 232 0.00 1.47 8.90
C MET A 232 -0.27 0.06 9.44
N LEU A 233 0.77 -0.78 9.56
CA LEU A 233 0.65 -2.07 10.23
C LEU A 233 0.21 -1.90 11.69
N ALA A 234 0.70 -0.88 12.40
CA ALA A 234 0.29 -0.60 13.76
C ALA A 234 -1.17 -0.13 13.87
N LEU A 235 -1.73 0.50 12.83
CA LEU A 235 -3.08 1.03 12.82
C LEU A 235 -4.15 -0.07 12.72
N PHE A 236 -3.93 -1.06 11.86
CA PHE A 236 -4.91 -2.09 11.52
C PHE A 236 -4.48 -3.51 11.95
N GLY A 237 -3.64 -3.62 12.98
CA GLY A 237 -3.41 -4.88 13.69
C GLY A 237 -2.39 -5.85 13.06
N GLY A 238 -1.36 -5.36 12.37
CA GLY A 238 -0.32 -6.18 11.74
C GLY A 238 1.10 -6.02 12.33
N LEU A 239 1.36 -5.02 13.17
CA LEU A 239 2.69 -4.81 13.77
C LEU A 239 2.81 -5.52 15.11
N SER A 240 3.20 -6.80 15.08
CA SER A 240 3.55 -7.53 16.31
C SER A 240 4.91 -7.08 16.87
N GLU A 241 5.15 -7.30 18.16
CA GLU A 241 6.49 -7.07 18.76
C GLU A 241 7.56 -7.91 18.05
N ALA A 242 7.23 -9.12 17.62
CA ALA A 242 8.14 -9.98 16.87
C ALA A 242 8.50 -9.40 15.49
N THR A 243 7.52 -8.83 14.78
CA THR A 243 7.73 -8.11 13.52
C THR A 243 8.62 -6.89 13.74
N LEU A 244 8.33 -6.09 14.77
CA LEU A 244 9.13 -4.91 15.10
C LEU A 244 10.57 -5.29 15.47
N GLU A 245 10.77 -6.33 16.28
CA GLU A 245 12.09 -6.85 16.62
C GLU A 245 12.87 -7.27 15.37
N GLY A 246 12.26 -8.06 14.47
CA GLY A 246 12.90 -8.51 13.24
C GLY A 246 13.31 -7.33 12.34
N TYR A 247 12.48 -6.29 12.29
CA TYR A 247 12.80 -5.06 11.54
C TYR A 247 13.94 -4.28 12.18
N GLN A 248 13.85 -3.99 13.48
CA GLN A 248 14.82 -3.18 14.23
C GLN A 248 16.22 -3.80 14.24
N GLN A 249 16.33 -5.14 14.21
CA GLN A 249 17.61 -5.84 14.15
C GLN A 249 18.39 -5.54 12.86
N LEU A 250 17.71 -5.36 11.73
CA LEU A 250 18.35 -5.15 10.43
C LEU A 250 18.35 -3.69 10.00
N TYR A 251 17.31 -2.94 10.33
CA TYR A 251 17.22 -1.53 9.97
C TYR A 251 16.62 -0.69 11.12
N PRO A 252 17.42 -0.38 12.15
CA PRO A 252 16.95 0.37 13.31
C PRO A 252 16.19 1.64 12.95
N LEU A 253 15.06 1.89 13.59
CA LEU A 253 14.28 3.11 13.44
C LEU A 253 14.96 4.27 14.18
N ALA A 254 14.85 5.47 13.63
CA ALA A 254 15.40 6.66 14.27
C ALA A 254 14.77 6.90 15.65
N THR A 255 15.54 7.49 16.56
CA THR A 255 15.05 7.86 17.90
C THR A 255 13.75 8.65 17.81
N GLY A 256 12.81 8.35 18.71
CA GLY A 256 11.50 9.00 18.76
C GLY A 256 10.46 8.48 17.76
N TRP A 257 10.75 7.43 16.97
CA TRP A 257 9.80 6.90 15.97
C TRP A 257 8.41 6.57 16.52
N ARG A 258 8.33 6.08 17.77
CA ARG A 258 7.05 5.80 18.43
C ARG A 258 6.15 7.04 18.55
N ALA A 259 6.74 8.22 18.78
CA ALA A 259 6.00 9.47 18.84
C ALA A 259 5.52 9.94 17.45
N ARG A 260 6.16 9.47 16.38
CA ARG A 260 5.80 9.77 14.98
C ARG A 260 4.74 8.84 14.41
N VAL A 261 4.46 7.70 15.04
CA VAL A 261 3.45 6.74 14.57
C VAL A 261 2.11 7.40 14.22
N PRO A 262 1.51 8.27 15.07
CA PRO A 262 0.26 8.93 14.70
C PRO A 262 0.37 9.80 13.43
N ALA A 263 1.50 10.46 13.21
CA ALA A 263 1.73 11.22 11.98
C ALA A 263 1.85 10.30 10.76
N GLY A 264 2.55 9.17 10.88
CA GLY A 264 2.60 8.14 9.84
C GLY A 264 1.23 7.54 9.50
N GLN A 265 0.33 7.48 10.48
CA GLN A 265 -1.05 7.00 10.32
C GLN A 265 -1.99 8.02 9.69
N LEU A 266 -1.60 9.30 9.58
CA LEU A 266 -2.48 10.36 9.09
C LEU A 266 -2.91 10.12 7.63
N TYR A 267 -1.99 9.69 6.76
CA TYR A 267 -2.30 9.43 5.35
C TYR A 267 -3.32 8.28 5.17
N PRO A 268 -3.10 7.06 5.70
CA PRO A 268 -4.10 6.01 5.56
C PRO A 268 -5.43 6.37 6.21
N LEU A 269 -5.43 7.09 7.35
CA LEU A 269 -6.68 7.57 7.96
C LEU A 269 -7.43 8.57 7.08
N LEU A 270 -6.73 9.50 6.43
CA LEU A 270 -7.33 10.44 5.47
C LEU A 270 -7.91 9.70 4.26
N VAL A 271 -7.21 8.69 3.73
CA VAL A 271 -7.71 7.82 2.66
C VAL A 271 -9.02 7.13 3.11
N HIS A 272 -9.04 6.56 4.32
CA HIS A 272 -10.25 5.94 4.87
C HIS A 272 -11.37 6.95 5.13
N THR A 273 -11.05 8.19 5.55
CA THR A 273 -12.03 9.26 5.65
C THR A 273 -12.62 9.60 4.29
N VAL A 274 -11.82 9.68 3.23
CA VAL A 274 -12.30 9.96 1.87
C VAL A 274 -13.13 8.82 1.29
N LEU A 275 -12.78 7.57 1.58
CA LEU A 275 -13.53 6.40 1.09
C LEU A 275 -14.80 6.17 1.91
N PHE A 276 -14.68 6.08 3.24
CA PHE A 276 -15.72 5.57 4.14
C PHE A 276 -16.31 6.62 5.09
N GLY A 277 -15.60 7.71 5.36
CA GLY A 277 -16.07 8.80 6.24
C GLY A 277 -16.08 8.41 7.72
N GLY A 278 -17.11 8.81 8.45
CA GLY A 278 -17.39 8.35 9.82
C GLY A 278 -16.23 8.51 10.82
N GLY A 279 -16.03 7.48 11.66
CA GLY A 279 -15.07 7.48 12.79
C GLY A 279 -13.60 7.73 12.41
N TYR A 280 -13.22 7.56 11.14
CA TYR A 280 -11.87 7.89 10.68
C TYR A 280 -11.60 9.40 10.74
N ALA A 281 -12.61 10.24 10.44
CA ALA A 281 -12.47 11.69 10.51
C ALA A 281 -12.14 12.18 11.92
N ALA A 282 -12.71 11.57 12.96
CA ALA A 282 -12.41 11.91 14.36
C ALA A 282 -10.95 11.59 14.75
N GLN A 283 -10.39 10.51 14.20
CA GLN A 283 -8.97 10.15 14.41
C GLN A 283 -8.04 11.14 13.71
N VAL A 284 -8.34 11.49 12.45
CA VAL A 284 -7.62 12.53 11.70
C VAL A 284 -7.63 13.85 12.47
N ASP A 285 -8.79 14.29 12.93
CA ASP A 285 -8.96 15.53 13.71
C ASP A 285 -8.11 15.53 15.00
N THR A 286 -8.07 14.39 15.70
CA THR A 286 -7.23 14.21 16.88
C THR A 286 -5.73 14.34 16.56
N ILE A 287 -5.27 13.72 15.47
CA ILE A 287 -3.87 13.76 15.05
C ILE A 287 -3.50 15.18 14.59
N LEU A 288 -4.30 15.81 13.75
CA LEU A 288 -4.05 17.16 13.25
C LEU A 288 -3.99 18.18 14.39
N ARG A 289 -4.89 18.11 15.38
CA ARG A 289 -4.83 18.99 16.57
C ARG A 289 -3.53 18.83 17.35
N ARG A 290 -3.02 17.60 17.50
CA ARG A 290 -1.73 17.36 18.17
C ARG A 290 -0.55 17.91 17.38
N LEU A 291 -0.60 17.82 16.06
CA LEU A 291 0.45 18.34 15.18
C LEU A 291 0.49 19.88 15.10
N VAL A 292 -0.62 20.55 15.43
CA VAL A 292 -0.72 22.03 15.47
C VAL A 292 -0.52 22.60 16.88
N GLY A 293 -0.87 21.84 17.91
CA GLY A 293 -0.83 22.28 19.32
C GLY A 293 0.50 22.01 20.05
N GLY A 294 1.47 21.41 19.38
CA GLY A 294 2.85 21.22 19.88
C GLY A 294 3.82 22.16 19.21
#